data_AF-A0A2D6KDC7-F1
#
_entry.id   AF-A0A2D6KDC7-F1
#
_cell.length_a   1.000
_cell.length_b   1.000
_cell.length_c   1.000
_cell.angle_alpha   90.00
_cell.angle_beta   90.00
_cell.angle_gamma   90.00
#
_symmetry.space_group_name_H-M   'P 1'
#
loop_
_entity.id
_entity.type
_entity.pdbx_description
1 polymer ?
#
loop_
_entity_poly.entity_id
_entity_poly.type
_entity_poly.pdbx_seq_one_letter_code
_entity_poly.pdbx_strand_id
1 'polypeptide(L)'
;MKKEKDIKLTGKKREDAIAILKKTPFENLVVDEHYFKKNGSPRHGISLNDAKEIYNQTDKIILVSYRNSRAGRKYAFIYKISKKNSYYLLFFLDRKRPCLFNAYRSDINIEQRLLKKFGFKR
;
A
#
# COMPACT_ATOMS: atom_id res chain seq x y z
N MET A 1 8.95 -20.62 -12.62
CA MET A 1 8.54 -19.21 -12.37
C MET A 1 9.42 -18.61 -11.27
N LYS A 2 10.21 -17.57 -11.56
CA LYS A 2 10.89 -16.80 -10.48
C LYS A 2 9.79 -16.24 -9.56
N LYS A 3 9.81 -16.61 -8.28
CA LYS A 3 8.88 -16.06 -7.27
C LYS A 3 9.01 -14.54 -7.30
N GLU A 4 7.93 -13.82 -7.57
CA GLU A 4 7.88 -12.36 -7.42
C GLU A 4 8.22 -12.02 -5.95
N LYS A 5 9.43 -11.52 -5.71
CA LYS A 5 9.89 -11.15 -4.36
C LYS A 5 9.60 -9.68 -4.13
N ASP A 6 9.01 -9.37 -2.98
CA ASP A 6 8.86 -7.97 -2.56
C ASP A 6 10.21 -7.38 -2.17
N ILE A 7 10.48 -6.18 -2.69
CA ILE A 7 11.68 -5.39 -2.46
C ILE A 7 11.32 -4.25 -1.50
N LYS A 8 11.88 -4.26 -0.30
CA LYS A 8 11.72 -3.18 0.69
C LYS A 8 12.40 -1.90 0.16
N LEU A 9 11.71 -0.77 0.24
CA LEU A 9 12.29 0.54 -0.02
C LEU A 9 12.83 1.15 1.27
N THR A 10 13.99 1.79 1.18
CA THR A 10 14.68 2.47 2.29
C THR A 10 15.26 3.80 1.83
N GLY A 11 15.59 4.69 2.78
CA GLY A 11 16.17 6.02 2.54
C GLY A 11 15.36 6.84 1.53
N LYS A 12 16.08 7.52 0.64
CA LYS A 12 15.51 8.41 -0.40
C LYS A 12 14.42 7.74 -1.25
N LYS A 13 14.58 6.47 -1.65
CA LYS A 13 13.57 5.76 -2.45
C LYS A 13 12.24 5.59 -1.71
N ARG A 14 12.29 5.40 -0.38
CA ARG A 14 11.08 5.34 0.46
C ARG A 14 10.45 6.73 0.58
N GLU A 15 11.27 7.74 0.79
CA GLU A 15 10.82 9.13 0.93
C GLU A 15 10.16 9.64 -0.35
N ASP A 16 10.76 9.39 -1.51
CA ASP A 16 10.21 9.77 -2.82
C ASP A 16 8.84 9.11 -3.04
N ALA A 17 8.70 7.82 -2.71
CA ALA A 17 7.43 7.10 -2.85
C ALA A 17 6.34 7.68 -1.93
N ILE A 18 6.68 8.05 -0.70
CA ILE A 18 5.74 8.71 0.24
C ILE A 18 5.43 10.14 -0.23
N ALA A 19 6.40 10.86 -0.79
CA ALA A 19 6.22 12.20 -1.30
C ALA A 19 5.24 12.24 -2.48
N ILE A 20 5.22 11.21 -3.34
CA ILE A 20 4.20 11.06 -4.37
C ILE A 20 2.81 11.03 -3.74
N LEU A 21 2.61 10.28 -2.65
CA LEU A 21 1.31 10.23 -1.96
C LEU A 21 0.96 11.58 -1.34
N LYS A 22 1.90 12.23 -0.64
CA LYS A 22 1.65 13.55 -0.02
C LYS A 22 1.27 14.64 -1.02
N LYS A 23 1.82 14.59 -2.24
CA LYS A 23 1.57 15.57 -3.30
C LYS A 23 0.31 15.24 -4.12
N THR A 24 -0.26 14.05 -3.95
CA THR A 24 -1.42 13.60 -4.73
C THR A 24 -2.65 13.56 -3.83
N PRO A 25 -3.63 14.45 -4.01
CA PRO A 25 -4.93 14.31 -3.32
C PRO A 25 -5.55 12.94 -3.63
N PHE A 26 -6.27 12.35 -2.67
CA PHE A 26 -6.89 11.04 -2.86
C PHE A 26 -7.86 11.03 -4.05
N GLU A 27 -8.58 12.12 -4.26
CA GLU A 27 -9.53 12.36 -5.35
C GLU A 27 -8.86 12.33 -6.73
N ASN A 28 -7.55 12.58 -6.78
CA ASN A 28 -6.77 12.56 -8.00
C ASN A 28 -6.20 11.17 -8.34
N LEU A 29 -6.39 10.18 -7.45
CA LEU A 29 -6.00 8.79 -7.71
C LEU A 29 -6.96 8.15 -8.70
N VAL A 30 -6.43 7.26 -9.53
CA VAL A 30 -7.26 6.31 -10.28
C VAL A 30 -7.55 5.13 -9.36
N VAL A 31 -8.82 4.83 -9.12
CA VAL A 31 -9.22 3.63 -8.37
C VAL A 31 -9.45 2.49 -9.36
N ASP A 32 -8.80 1.36 -9.15
CA ASP A 32 -9.01 0.17 -10.00
C ASP A 32 -10.35 -0.50 -9.65
N GLU A 33 -11.29 -0.47 -10.60
CA GLU A 33 -12.65 -1.00 -10.43
C GLU A 33 -12.69 -2.53 -10.21
N HIS A 34 -11.60 -3.24 -10.53
CA HIS A 34 -11.55 -4.69 -10.34
C HIS A 34 -11.57 -5.08 -8.85
N TYR A 35 -10.97 -4.25 -8.00
CA TYR A 35 -10.84 -4.52 -6.56
C TYR A 35 -11.82 -3.70 -5.71
N PHE A 36 -12.19 -2.51 -6.18
CA PHE A 36 -13.25 -1.69 -5.61
C PHE A 36 -14.42 -1.70 -6.60
N LYS A 37 -15.52 -2.39 -6.28
CA LYS A 37 -16.68 -2.41 -7.20
C LYS A 37 -17.10 -0.97 -7.52
N LYS A 38 -17.73 -0.76 -8.67
CA LYS A 38 -18.27 0.53 -9.14
C LYS A 38 -19.15 1.28 -8.11
N ASN A 39 -19.67 0.56 -7.10
CA ASN A 39 -20.50 1.09 -6.02
C ASN A 39 -19.74 1.26 -4.67
N GLY A 40 -18.41 1.20 -4.66
CA GLY A 40 -17.59 1.42 -3.45
C GLY A 40 -17.50 0.23 -2.47
N SER A 41 -18.21 -0.87 -2.73
CA SER A 41 -18.12 -2.09 -1.89
C SER A 41 -16.93 -2.97 -2.32
N PRO A 42 -15.96 -3.26 -1.45
CA PRO A 42 -14.79 -4.03 -1.82
C PRO A 42 -15.12 -5.51 -2.04
N ARG A 43 -14.48 -6.14 -3.03
CA ARG A 43 -14.62 -7.60 -3.24
C ARG A 43 -13.90 -8.40 -2.15
N HIS A 44 -12.74 -7.91 -1.68
CA HIS A 44 -11.89 -8.54 -0.66
C HIS A 44 -11.02 -7.51 0.11
N GLY A 45 -11.60 -6.42 0.61
CA GLY A 45 -10.84 -5.29 1.15
C GLY A 45 -11.62 -4.36 2.08
N ILE A 46 -11.09 -3.16 2.30
CA ILE A 46 -11.75 -2.08 3.05
C ILE A 46 -12.51 -1.15 2.11
N SER A 47 -13.43 -0.33 2.63
CA SER A 47 -14.16 0.63 1.81
C SER A 47 -13.25 1.73 1.26
N LEU A 48 -13.68 2.44 0.21
CA LEU A 48 -12.93 3.60 -0.30
C LEU A 48 -12.84 4.75 0.72
N ASN A 49 -13.87 4.91 1.56
CA ASN A 49 -13.85 5.91 2.62
C ASN A 49 -12.78 5.58 3.66
N ASP A 50 -12.69 4.31 4.10
CA ASP A 50 -11.63 3.87 5.01
C ASP A 50 -10.25 4.03 4.35
N ALA A 51 -10.13 3.66 3.08
CA ALA A 51 -8.88 3.80 2.33
C ALA A 51 -8.44 5.27 2.23
N LYS A 52 -9.38 6.19 2.02
CA LYS A 52 -9.13 7.64 2.00
C LYS A 52 -8.68 8.16 3.37
N GLU A 53 -9.34 7.74 4.44
CA GLU A 53 -8.95 8.12 5.81
C GLU A 53 -7.53 7.65 6.15
N ILE A 54 -7.20 6.40 5.80
CA ILE A 54 -5.87 5.83 6.02
C ILE A 54 -4.82 6.50 5.15
N TYR A 55 -5.14 6.79 3.88
CA TYR A 55 -4.23 7.42 2.92
C TYR A 55 -3.61 8.72 3.44
N ASN A 56 -4.42 9.54 4.11
CA ASN A 56 -3.99 10.83 4.62
C ASN A 56 -3.02 10.72 5.81
N GLN A 57 -2.94 9.56 6.46
CA GLN A 57 -2.11 9.30 7.63
C GLN A 57 -0.70 8.83 7.23
N THR A 58 0.02 9.62 6.43
CA THR A 58 1.33 9.22 5.88
C THR A 58 2.44 9.06 6.93
N ASP A 59 2.30 9.68 8.10
CA ASP A 59 3.12 9.41 9.30
C ASP A 59 2.92 7.97 9.82
N LYS A 60 1.75 7.39 9.51
CA LYS A 60 1.30 6.00 9.67
C LYS A 60 2.18 4.92 9.05
N ILE A 61 2.98 5.30 8.05
CA ILE A 61 3.61 4.34 7.13
C ILE A 61 4.83 3.71 7.77
N ILE A 62 4.73 2.44 8.16
CA ILE A 62 5.82 1.69 8.77
C ILE A 62 6.70 0.96 7.74
N LEU A 63 6.18 0.70 6.53
CA LEU A 63 6.94 0.04 5.47
C LEU A 63 6.41 0.43 4.10
N VAL A 64 7.34 0.61 3.16
CA VAL A 64 7.07 0.69 1.74
C VAL A 64 7.87 -0.39 1.04
N SER A 65 7.23 -1.13 0.16
CA SER A 65 7.89 -2.12 -0.70
C SER A 65 7.28 -2.11 -2.08
N TYR A 66 7.96 -2.68 -3.07
CA TYR A 66 7.35 -2.97 -4.35
C TYR A 66 7.71 -4.37 -4.83
N ARG A 67 6.91 -4.88 -5.76
CA ARG A 67 7.27 -6.03 -6.59
C ARG A 67 7.08 -5.69 -8.05
N ASN A 68 7.91 -6.26 -8.91
CA ASN A 68 7.72 -6.16 -10.35
C ASN A 68 6.52 -7.02 -10.75
N SER A 69 5.69 -6.50 -11.66
CA SER A 69 4.61 -7.24 -12.30
C SER A 69 4.56 -6.87 -13.79
N ARG A 70 3.82 -7.65 -14.60
CA ARG A 70 3.66 -7.37 -16.04
C ARG A 70 3.11 -5.96 -16.32
N ALA A 71 2.28 -5.43 -15.43
CA ALA A 71 1.65 -4.11 -15.57
C ALA A 71 2.43 -2.96 -14.89
N GLY A 72 3.71 -3.19 -14.53
CA GLY A 72 4.56 -2.24 -13.81
C GLY A 72 4.82 -2.65 -12.36
N ARG A 73 5.41 -1.75 -11.56
CA ARG A 73 5.69 -2.05 -10.14
C ARG A 73 4.43 -1.88 -9.30
N LYS A 74 4.12 -2.92 -8.51
CA LYS A 74 3.07 -2.90 -7.49
C LYS A 74 3.70 -2.47 -6.18
N TYR A 75 3.43 -1.24 -5.76
CA TYR A 75 3.87 -0.71 -4.48
C TYR A 75 2.89 -1.11 -3.38
N ALA A 76 3.42 -1.42 -2.21
CA ALA A 76 2.67 -1.70 -1.00
C ALA A 76 3.11 -0.73 0.08
N PHE A 77 2.17 0.04 0.59
CA PHE A 77 2.34 0.92 1.74
C PHE A 77 1.61 0.30 2.91
N ILE A 78 2.35 0.07 4.00
CA ILE A 78 1.81 -0.56 5.21
C ILE A 78 1.66 0.51 6.27
N TYR A 79 0.42 0.73 6.68
CA TYR A 79 0.04 1.69 7.71
C TYR A 79 -0.19 0.93 9.02
N LYS A 80 0.37 1.42 10.13
CA LYS A 80 0.07 0.92 11.47
C LYS A 80 -0.74 1.98 12.22
N ILE A 81 -2.06 1.87 12.14
CA ILE A 81 -2.99 2.84 12.73
C ILE A 81 -3.07 2.67 14.25
N SER A 82 -3.03 1.42 14.72
CA SER A 82 -2.98 1.10 16.15
C SER A 82 -2.19 -0.18 16.41
N LYS A 83 -2.06 -0.58 17.68
CA LYS A 83 -1.44 -1.88 18.05
C LYS A 83 -2.12 -3.08 17.39
N LYS A 84 -3.42 -2.99 17.11
CA LYS A 84 -4.25 -4.08 16.55
C LYS A 84 -4.64 -3.86 15.09
N ASN A 85 -4.49 -2.65 14.55
CA ASN A 85 -4.97 -2.29 13.22
C ASN A 85 -3.81 -1.90 12.32
N SER A 86 -3.64 -2.66 11.25
CA SER A 86 -2.69 -2.35 10.19
C SER A 86 -3.37 -2.55 8.85
N TYR A 87 -2.99 -1.72 7.88
CA TYR A 87 -3.62 -1.70 6.56
C TYR A 87 -2.56 -1.71 5.48
N TYR A 88 -2.88 -2.38 4.40
CA TYR A 88 -2.13 -2.37 3.16
C TYR A 88 -2.90 -1.50 2.18
N LEU A 89 -2.27 -0.44 1.68
CA LEU A 89 -2.73 0.27 0.50
C LEU A 89 -1.75 -0.02 -0.64
N LEU A 90 -2.27 -0.54 -1.75
CA LEU A 90 -1.48 -1.03 -2.87
C LEU A 90 -1.68 -0.17 -4.11
N PHE A 91 -0.56 0.26 -4.70
CA PHE A 91 -0.57 1.23 -5.79
C PHE A 91 0.27 0.82 -6.99
N PHE A 92 -0.11 1.32 -8.16
CA PHE A 92 0.81 1.55 -9.27
C PHE A 92 1.20 3.03 -9.27
N LEU A 93 2.45 3.34 -8.94
CA LEU A 93 2.95 4.72 -8.95
C LEU A 93 3.59 5.10 -10.28
N ASP A 94 4.02 4.12 -11.07
CA ASP A 94 4.74 4.33 -12.33
C ASP A 94 3.79 4.64 -13.52
N ARG A 95 2.47 4.74 -13.27
CA ARG A 95 1.47 5.09 -14.28
C ARG A 95 1.34 6.62 -14.39
N LYS A 96 0.80 7.10 -15.52
CA LYS A 96 0.53 8.55 -15.76
C LYS A 96 -0.20 9.22 -14.58
N ARG A 97 -1.11 8.49 -13.94
CA ARG A 97 -1.73 8.85 -12.66
C ARG A 97 -1.50 7.72 -11.66
N PRO A 98 -1.12 8.01 -10.41
CA PRO A 98 -1.05 6.99 -9.37
C PRO A 98 -2.40 6.28 -9.24
N CYS A 99 -2.36 4.96 -9.21
CA CYS A 99 -3.56 4.13 -9.19
C CYS A 99 -3.60 3.29 -7.92
N LEU A 100 -4.63 3.48 -7.10
CA LEU A 100 -4.95 2.59 -5.98
C LEU A 100 -5.66 1.37 -6.54
N PHE A 101 -4.99 0.22 -6.52
CA PHE A 101 -5.56 -1.00 -7.06
C PHE A 101 -6.05 -1.97 -6.00
N ASN A 102 -5.69 -1.82 -4.73
CA ASN A 102 -6.27 -2.63 -3.66
C ASN A 102 -6.01 -1.97 -2.29
N ALA A 103 -6.91 -2.16 -1.33
CA ALA A 103 -6.66 -1.85 0.07
C ALA A 103 -7.33 -2.87 0.98
N TYR A 104 -6.63 -3.33 2.01
CA TYR A 104 -7.18 -4.31 2.96
C TYR A 104 -6.54 -4.18 4.35
N ARG A 105 -7.30 -4.62 5.35
CA ARG A 105 -6.82 -4.74 6.73
C ARG A 105 -5.98 -6.01 6.88
N SER A 106 -4.93 -5.93 7.68
CA SER A 106 -4.18 -7.09 8.16
C SER A 106 -4.66 -7.45 9.56
N ASP A 107 -5.23 -8.64 9.71
CA ASP A 107 -5.72 -9.15 11.00
C ASP A 107 -4.62 -9.85 11.82
N ILE A 108 -3.41 -9.93 11.28
CA ILE A 108 -2.25 -10.54 11.93
C ILE A 108 -1.29 -9.50 12.49
N ASN A 109 -0.48 -9.90 13.47
CA ASN A 109 0.60 -9.08 14.02
C ASN A 109 1.57 -8.66 12.90
N ILE A 110 1.44 -7.42 12.43
CA ILE A 110 2.14 -6.93 11.26
C ILE A 110 3.65 -6.92 11.48
N GLU A 111 4.10 -6.58 12.68
CA GLU A 111 5.53 -6.49 12.99
C GLU A 111 6.19 -7.86 12.88
N GLN A 112 5.58 -8.89 13.46
CA GLN A 112 6.04 -10.28 13.32
C GLN A 112 6.05 -10.73 11.86
N ARG A 113 5.04 -10.34 11.07
CA ARG A 113 5.00 -10.65 9.64
C ARG A 113 6.14 -9.99 8.88
N LEU A 114 6.41 -8.71 9.14
CA LEU A 114 7.47 -7.95 8.49
C LEU A 114 8.86 -8.43 8.91
N LEU A 115 9.02 -8.81 10.19
CA LEU A 115 10.19 -9.49 10.73
C LEU A 115 10.52 -10.75 9.90
N LYS A 116 9.55 -11.66 9.73
CA LYS A 116 9.73 -12.89 8.94
C LYS A 116 10.01 -12.62 7.46
N LYS A 117 9.37 -11.61 6.88
CA LYS A 117 9.44 -11.34 5.44
C LYS A 117 10.69 -10.59 5.02
N PHE A 118 11.13 -9.63 5.82
CA PHE A 118 12.22 -8.71 5.49
C PHE A 118 13.43 -8.83 6.41
N GLY A 119 13.39 -9.70 7.42
CA GLY A 119 14.54 -10.02 8.25
C GLY A 119 14.97 -8.90 9.18
N PHE A 120 14.04 -8.22 9.87
CA PHE A 120 14.43 -7.37 11.00
C PHE A 120 15.10 -8.28 12.07
N LYS A 121 16.43 -8.30 12.15
CA LYS A 121 17.08 -8.70 13.39
C LYS A 121 17.04 -7.46 14.30
N ARG A 122 16.58 -7.67 15.53
CA ARG A 122 16.73 -6.67 16.59
C ARG A 122 18.20 -6.35 16.77
#